data_AF-X1QD67-F1
#
_entry.id   AF-X1QD67-F1
#
_cell.length_a   1.000
_cell.length_b   1.000
_cell.length_c   1.000
_cell.angle_alpha   90.00
_cell.angle_beta   90.00
_cell.angle_gamma   90.00
#
_symmetry.space_group_name_H-M   'P 1'
#
loop_
_entity.id
_entity.type
_entity.pdbx_description
1 polymer ?
#
loop_
_entity_poly.entity_id
_entity_poly.type
_entity_poly.pdbx_seq_one_letter_code
_entity_poly.pdbx_strand_id
1 'polypeptide(L)' 'ARARFVSIVGAALCCLTPALADDSSATLGAGGLVLQKTDKIALVSEDLYLSVTTVRISYRFRNL' A
#
# COMPACT_ATOMS: atom_id res chain seq x y z
N ALA A 1 -12.73 -3.39 -32.38
CA ALA A 1 -13.74 -3.20 -31.31
C ALA A 1 -13.60 -4.24 -30.18
N ARG A 2 -13.70 -5.55 -30.46
CA ARG A 2 -13.63 -6.62 -29.44
C ARG A 2 -12.37 -6.62 -28.56
N ALA A 3 -11.18 -6.46 -29.16
CA ALA A 3 -9.92 -6.44 -28.40
C ALA A 3 -9.84 -5.30 -27.38
N ARG A 4 -10.33 -4.10 -27.74
CA ARG A 4 -10.39 -2.94 -26.82
C ARG A 4 -11.34 -3.19 -25.65
N PHE A 5 -12.46 -3.86 -25.92
CA PHE A 5 -13.42 -4.22 -24.87
C PHE A 5 -12.82 -5.24 -23.89
N VAL A 6 -12.11 -6.25 -24.40
CA VAL A 6 -11.39 -7.23 -23.58
C VAL A 6 -10.32 -6.56 -22.70
N SER A 7 -9.56 -5.60 -23.25
CA SER A 7 -8.56 -4.86 -22.46
C SER A 7 -9.17 -4.01 -21.35
N ILE A 8 -10.31 -3.37 -21.59
CA ILE A 8 -11.00 -2.56 -20.56
C ILE A 8 -11.54 -3.45 -19.44
N VAL A 9 -12.16 -4.58 -19.78
CA VAL A 9 -12.68 -5.53 -18.80
C VAL A 9 -11.53 -6.15 -17.99
N GLY A 10 -10.41 -6.49 -18.62
CA GLY A 10 -9.23 -7.01 -17.95
C GLY A 10 -8.64 -6.01 -16.95
N ALA A 11 -8.52 -4.73 -17.33
CA ALA A 11 -8.03 -3.68 -16.43
C ALA A 11 -8.97 -3.45 -15.23
N ALA A 12 -10.30 -3.47 -15.46
CA ALA A 12 -11.28 -3.33 -14.40
C ALA A 12 -11.25 -4.51 -13.40
N LEU A 13 -10.97 -5.73 -13.87
CA LEU A 13 -10.81 -6.89 -13.00
C LEU A 13 -9.58 -6.79 -12.09
N CYS A 14 -8.48 -6.20 -12.56
CA CYS A 14 -7.28 -5.98 -11.73
C CYS A 14 -7.54 -5.06 -10.53
N CYS A 15 -8.52 -4.15 -10.62
CA CYS A 15 -8.88 -3.26 -9.52
C CYS A 15 -9.69 -3.97 -8.40
N LEU A 16 -10.11 -5.23 -8.61
CA LEU A 16 -10.86 -6.02 -7.63
C LEU A 16 -9.96 -6.83 -6.69
N THR A 17 -8.64 -6.79 -6.86
CA THR A 17 -7.72 -7.49 -5.95
C THR A 17 -7.65 -6.77 -4.60
N PRO A 18 -7.73 -7.50 -3.47
CA PRO A 18 -7.55 -6.88 -2.15
C PRO A 18 -6.19 -6.20 -2.09
N ALA A 19 -6.16 -4.97 -1.59
CA ALA A 19 -4.90 -4.29 -1.30
C ALA A 19 -4.16 -5.10 -0.22
N LEU A 20 -2.95 -5.54 -0.53
CA LEU A 20 -2.05 -6.09 0.49
C LEU A 20 -1.53 -4.93 1.33
N ALA A 21 -1.68 -5.02 2.64
CA ALA A 21 -1.19 -4.01 3.57
C ALA A 21 0.34 -3.94 3.48
N ASP A 22 0.89 -2.73 3.30
CA ASP A 22 2.33 -2.47 3.28
C ASP A 22 2.78 -1.93 4.65
N ASP A 23 2.62 -2.75 5.68
CA ASP A 23 2.93 -2.38 7.08
C ASP A 23 4.40 -2.64 7.43
N SER A 24 5.24 -2.91 6.43
CA SER A 24 6.61 -3.34 6.65
C SER A 24 7.50 -2.17 7.08
N SER A 25 8.27 -2.35 8.15
CA SER A 25 9.31 -1.39 8.56
C SER A 25 10.68 -1.87 8.07
N ALA A 26 11.60 -0.95 7.78
CA ALA A 26 12.96 -1.27 7.38
C ALA A 26 13.98 -0.31 8.01
N THR A 27 15.20 -0.78 8.21
CA THR A 27 16.34 0.08 8.59
C THR A 27 17.37 0.14 7.46
N LEU A 28 18.13 1.24 7.37
CA LEU A 28 19.21 1.38 6.40
C LEU A 28 20.50 0.75 6.95
N GLY A 29 20.93 -0.36 6.36
CA GLY A 29 22.21 -1.01 6.64
C GLY A 29 23.26 -0.75 5.55
N ALA A 30 24.48 -1.27 5.75
CA ALA A 30 25.59 -1.10 4.81
C ALA A 30 25.31 -1.66 3.39
N GLY A 31 24.33 -2.55 3.25
CA GLY A 31 23.90 -3.15 1.98
C GLY A 31 22.53 -2.71 1.47
N GLY A 32 21.89 -1.71 2.10
CA GLY A 32 20.55 -1.22 1.71
C GLY A 32 19.49 -1.41 2.79
N LEU A 33 18.21 -1.42 2.36
CA LEU A 33 17.06 -1.59 3.26
C LEU A 33 16.99 -3.02 3.80
N VAL A 34 16.90 -3.14 5.13
CA VAL A 34 16.71 -4.41 5.82
C VAL A 34 15.34 -4.39 6.48
N LEU A 35 14.43 -5.26 6.03
CA LEU A 35 13.09 -5.40 6.62
C LEU A 35 13.17 -5.84 8.08
N GLN A 36 12.34 -5.22 8.91
CA GLN A 36 12.29 -5.41 10.35
C GLN A 36 10.90 -5.88 10.77
N LYS A 37 10.88 -6.94 11.58
CA LYS A 37 9.71 -7.32 12.37
C LYS A 37 9.84 -6.66 13.74
N THR A 38 8.81 -5.94 14.17
CA THR A 38 8.78 -5.29 15.48
C THR A 38 7.39 -5.41 16.09
N ASP A 39 7.35 -5.77 17.37
CA ASP A 39 6.18 -5.82 18.23
C ASP A 39 6.13 -4.60 19.18
N LYS A 40 7.01 -3.61 18.99
CA LYS A 40 7.12 -2.41 19.84
C LYS A 40 6.28 -1.23 19.35
N ILE A 41 5.80 -1.30 18.11
CA ILE A 41 4.91 -0.30 17.53
C ILE A 41 3.74 -1.02 16.88
N ALA A 42 2.54 -0.49 17.05
CA ALA A 42 1.34 -0.99 16.40
C ALA A 42 0.78 0.09 15.47
N LEU A 43 0.45 -0.28 14.22
CA LEU A 43 -0.39 0.52 13.36
C LEU A 43 -1.80 0.54 13.94
N VAL A 44 -2.31 1.74 14.24
CA VAL A 44 -3.64 1.95 14.83
C VAL A 44 -4.66 2.26 13.74
N SER A 45 -4.32 3.15 12.81
CA SER A 45 -5.19 3.53 11.72
C SER A 45 -4.39 4.08 10.52
N GLU A 46 -4.96 3.90 9.34
CA GLU A 46 -4.54 4.53 8.10
C GLU A 46 -5.74 5.26 7.48
N ASP A 47 -5.56 6.54 7.16
CA ASP A 47 -6.51 7.32 6.37
C ASP A 47 -5.92 7.63 5.00
N LEU A 48 -6.41 6.92 3.98
CA LEU A 48 -6.03 7.07 2.58
C LEU A 48 -7.00 8.00 1.85
N TYR A 49 -6.48 9.09 1.28
CA TYR A 49 -7.20 9.98 0.39
C TYR A 49 -6.63 9.91 -1.03
N LEU A 50 -7.51 9.64 -1.98
CA LEU A 50 -7.18 9.56 -3.41
C LEU A 50 -8.04 10.54 -4.21
N SER A 51 -7.39 11.29 -5.09
CA SER A 51 -8.03 12.06 -6.15
C SER A 51 -7.23 11.94 -7.44
N VAL A 52 -7.80 12.47 -8.53
CA VAL A 52 -7.12 12.51 -9.84
C VAL A 52 -5.78 13.24 -9.78
N THR A 53 -5.64 14.21 -8.87
CA THR A 53 -4.47 15.10 -8.79
C THR A 53 -3.65 14.92 -7.53
N THR A 54 -4.08 14.10 -6.57
CA THR A 54 -3.43 14.04 -5.25
C THR A 54 -3.64 12.69 -4.58
N VAL A 55 -2.54 12.18 -4.01
CA VAL A 55 -2.52 11.04 -3.10
C VAL A 55 -2.01 11.53 -1.75
N ARG A 56 -2.76 11.27 -0.69
CA ARG A 56 -2.35 11.59 0.69
C ARG A 56 -2.69 10.44 1.61
N ILE A 57 -1.75 10.10 2.49
CA ILE A 57 -1.91 9.03 3.46
C ILE A 57 -1.56 9.58 4.84
N SER A 58 -2.37 9.26 5.84
CA SER A 58 -2.13 9.62 7.24
C SER A 58 -2.13 8.36 8.10
N TYR A 59 -0.98 8.06 8.70
CA TYR A 59 -0.81 6.90 9.57
C TYR A 59 -0.81 7.32 11.03
N ARG A 60 -1.47 6.51 11.87
CA ARG A 60 -1.36 6.61 13.33
C ARG A 60 -0.72 5.34 13.87
N PHE A 61 0.43 5.50 14.53
CA PHE A 61 1.10 4.43 15.25
C PHE A 61 1.00 4.65 16.76
N ARG A 62 1.04 3.55 17.52
CA ARG A 62 1.16 3.54 18.97
C ARG A 62 2.46 2.85 19.36
N ASN A 63 3.23 3.50 20.25
CA ASN A 63 4.30 2.82 20.96
C ASN A 63 3.68 1.92 22.04
N LEU A 64 4.10 0.65 22.04
CA LEU A 64 3.63 -0.37 22.97
C LEU A 64 4.46 -0.38 24.25
#